data_AF-A0A926GU54-F1
#
_entry.id   AF-A0A926GU54-F1
#
_cell.length_a   1.000
_cell.length_b   1.000
_cell.length_c   1.000
_cell.angle_alpha   90.00
_cell.angle_beta   90.00
_cell.angle_gamma   90.00
#
_symmetry.space_group_name_H-M   'P 1'
#
loop_
_entity.id
_entity.type
_entity.pdbx_description
1 polymer ?
#
loop_
_entity_poly.entity_id
_entity_poly.type
_entity_poly.pdbx_seq_one_letter_code
_entity_poly.pdbx_strand_id
1 'polypeptide(L)'
;MAAWITEFVTCVEGGRPEGAPSGRHADRFGGQLVLVTGAGSGIGRATAFAFAEAGARVVAVDRDAEAAVRTAELSRLVGAPAA
;
A
#
# COMPACT_ATOMS: atom_id res chain seq x y z
N MET A 1 -6.36 -4.69 -16.85
CA MET A 1 -6.20 -5.92 -16.04
C MET A 1 -4.74 -6.33 -15.81
N ALA A 2 -3.80 -6.11 -16.73
CA ALA A 2 -2.40 -6.49 -16.53
C ALA A 2 -1.57 -5.53 -15.65
N ALA A 3 -1.96 -4.24 -15.55
CA ALA A 3 -1.16 -3.20 -14.89
C ALA A 3 -0.80 -3.52 -13.42
N TRP A 4 -1.72 -4.10 -12.66
CA TRP A 4 -1.48 -4.45 -11.25
C TRP A 4 -0.41 -5.54 -11.05
N ILE A 5 -0.23 -6.44 -12.02
CA ILE A 5 0.77 -7.51 -11.96
C ILE A 5 2.14 -6.88 -12.18
N THR A 6 2.26 -5.96 -13.13
CA THR A 6 3.49 -5.23 -13.36
C THR A 6 3.89 -4.41 -12.13
N GLU A 7 2.99 -3.62 -11.56
CA GLU A 7 3.29 -2.85 -10.33
C GLU A 7 3.68 -3.77 -9.17
N PHE A 8 2.97 -4.87 -8.97
CA PHE A 8 3.29 -5.82 -7.91
C PHE A 8 4.68 -6.45 -8.12
N VAL A 9 4.98 -6.93 -9.33
CA VAL A 9 6.28 -7.53 -9.66
C VAL A 9 7.41 -6.52 -9.46
N THR A 10 7.26 -5.30 -9.99
CA THR A 10 8.25 -4.23 -9.82
C THR A 10 8.51 -3.94 -8.34
N CYS A 11 7.47 -3.93 -7.50
CA CYS A 11 7.63 -3.67 -6.08
C CYS A 11 8.33 -4.83 -5.34
N VAL A 12 8.06 -6.09 -5.73
CA VAL A 12 8.75 -7.27 -5.19
C VAL A 12 10.23 -7.24 -5.55
N GLU A 13 10.55 -6.95 -6.81
CA GLU A 13 11.93 -6.89 -7.31
C GLU A 13 12.74 -5.74 -6.66
N GLY A 14 12.07 -4.63 -6.29
CA GLY A 14 12.69 -3.49 -5.61
C GLY A 14 13.17 -3.76 -4.17
N GLY A 15 12.90 -4.93 -3.59
CA GLY A 15 13.35 -5.28 -2.23
C GLY A 15 12.60 -4.50 -1.13
N ARG A 16 13.05 -4.54 0.12
CA ARG A 16 12.41 -3.82 1.24
C ARG A 16 13.02 -2.41 1.37
N PRO A 17 12.22 -1.32 1.45
CA PRO A 17 12.75 0.03 1.60
C PRO A 17 13.58 0.15 2.89
N GLU A 18 14.64 0.96 2.83
CA GLU A 18 15.46 1.30 4.00
C GLU A 18 14.73 2.32 4.88
N GLY A 19 14.50 1.96 6.14
CA GLY A 19 13.85 2.80 7.15
C GLY A 19 13.18 1.97 8.23
N ALA A 20 13.35 2.36 9.50
CA ALA A 20 12.64 1.73 10.60
C ALA A 20 11.14 2.07 10.49
N PRO A 21 10.26 1.08 10.40
CA PRO A 21 8.83 1.34 10.30
C PRO A 21 8.35 2.02 11.59
N SER A 22 7.49 3.02 11.43
CA SER A 22 6.90 3.78 12.55
C SER A 22 5.40 3.64 12.53
N GLY A 23 4.77 3.48 13.70
CA GLY A 23 3.31 3.44 13.85
C GLY A 23 2.78 2.18 14.49
N ARG A 24 1.46 2.12 14.73
CA ARG A 24 0.83 0.95 15.35
C ARG A 24 1.04 -0.27 14.45
N HIS A 25 1.61 -1.36 14.99
CA HIS A 25 1.93 -2.60 14.27
C HIS A 25 3.14 -2.54 13.29
N ALA A 26 3.98 -1.51 13.39
CA ALA A 26 5.21 -1.39 12.61
C ALA A 26 6.12 -2.64 12.69
N ASP A 27 6.21 -3.25 13.87
CA ASP A 27 7.01 -4.47 14.12
C ASP A 27 6.59 -5.64 13.22
N ARG A 28 5.33 -5.67 12.79
CA ARG A 28 4.74 -6.76 12.01
C ARG A 28 4.63 -6.44 10.52
N PHE A 29 4.32 -5.21 10.15
CA PHE A 29 3.99 -4.84 8.77
C PHE A 29 4.95 -3.86 8.12
N GLY A 30 5.88 -3.32 8.89
CA GLY A 30 6.86 -2.37 8.42
C GLY A 30 7.74 -2.86 7.27
N GLY A 31 7.74 -2.10 6.18
CA GLY A 31 8.47 -2.42 4.95
C GLY A 31 7.92 -3.63 4.16
N GLN A 32 6.89 -4.31 4.68
CA GLN A 32 6.22 -5.38 3.96
C GLN A 32 5.48 -4.81 2.75
N LEU A 33 5.39 -5.62 1.68
CA LEU A 33 4.53 -5.32 0.54
C LEU A 33 3.14 -5.92 0.79
N VAL A 34 2.11 -5.08 0.74
CA VAL A 34 0.72 -5.47 1.00
C VAL A 34 -0.15 -5.09 -0.19
N LEU A 35 -0.91 -6.07 -0.70
CA LEU A 35 -1.92 -5.88 -1.73
C LEU A 35 -3.29 -5.77 -1.06
N VAL A 36 -4.03 -4.67 -1.32
CA VAL A 36 -5.39 -4.48 -0.78
C VAL A 36 -6.39 -4.46 -1.92
N THR A 37 -7.31 -5.41 -1.93
CA THR A 37 -8.40 -5.48 -2.91
C THR A 37 -9.65 -4.75 -2.40
N GLY A 38 -10.38 -4.09 -3.30
CA GLY A 38 -11.48 -3.20 -2.92
C GLY A 38 -11.01 -1.93 -2.21
N ALA A 39 -9.78 -1.49 -2.47
CA ALA A 39 -9.15 -0.36 -1.78
C ALA A 39 -9.75 1.01 -2.15
N GLY A 40 -10.66 1.07 -3.12
CA GLY A 40 -11.23 2.30 -3.62
C GLY A 40 -12.11 3.03 -2.60
N SER A 41 -12.67 2.35 -1.60
CA SER A 41 -13.56 2.98 -0.61
C SER A 41 -13.74 2.15 0.68
N GLY A 42 -14.50 2.71 1.64
CA GLY A 42 -14.99 2.00 2.82
C GLY A 42 -13.88 1.30 3.61
N ILE A 43 -14.12 0.03 3.93
CA ILE A 43 -13.19 -0.80 4.71
C ILE A 43 -11.87 -0.99 3.97
N GLY A 44 -11.89 -1.28 2.67
CA GLY A 44 -10.66 -1.50 1.91
C GLY A 44 -9.73 -0.29 1.92
N ARG A 45 -10.29 0.93 1.79
CA ARG A 45 -9.51 2.17 1.95
C ARG A 45 -8.94 2.32 3.36
N ALA A 46 -9.76 2.10 4.38
CA ALA A 46 -9.31 2.19 5.77
C ALA A 46 -8.20 1.16 6.08
N THR A 47 -8.30 -0.05 5.50
CA THR A 47 -7.28 -1.09 5.59
C THR A 47 -5.98 -0.65 4.92
N ALA A 48 -6.04 -0.07 3.71
CA ALA A 48 -4.86 0.47 3.04
C ALA A 48 -4.16 1.54 3.89
N PHE A 49 -4.92 2.45 4.51
CA PHE A 49 -4.36 3.46 5.42
C PHE A 49 -3.75 2.84 6.68
N ALA A 50 -4.39 1.84 7.28
CA ALA A 50 -3.83 1.20 8.47
C ALA A 50 -2.48 0.51 8.20
N PHE A 51 -2.29 -0.07 7.02
CA PHE A 51 -1.01 -0.65 6.60
C PHE A 51 0.03 0.43 6.27
N ALA A 52 -0.39 1.50 5.61
CA ALA A 52 0.45 2.66 5.34
C ALA A 52 0.97 3.32 6.64
N GLU A 53 0.08 3.53 7.61
CA GLU A 53 0.41 4.03 8.96
C GLU A 53 1.37 3.11 9.72
N ALA A 54 1.42 1.81 9.39
CA ALA A 54 2.37 0.85 9.95
C ALA A 54 3.72 0.80 9.18
N GLY A 55 3.89 1.67 8.17
CA GLY A 55 5.09 1.73 7.32
C GLY A 55 5.17 0.63 6.26
N ALA A 56 4.04 -0.01 5.92
CA ALA A 56 3.99 -0.98 4.82
C ALA A 56 3.92 -0.27 3.46
N ARG A 57 4.45 -0.92 2.42
CA ARG A 57 4.20 -0.54 1.02
C ARG A 57 2.87 -1.12 0.61
N VAL A 58 1.98 -0.29 0.08
CA VAL A 58 0.61 -0.68 -0.23
C VAL A 58 0.35 -0.57 -1.72
N VAL A 59 -0.05 -1.68 -2.33
CA VAL A 59 -0.61 -1.72 -3.68
C VAL A 59 -2.13 -1.72 -3.55
N ALA A 60 -2.77 -0.63 -3.97
CA ALA A 60 -4.21 -0.45 -3.90
C ALA A 60 -4.88 -0.99 -5.18
N VAL A 61 -5.84 -1.89 -5.01
CA VAL A 61 -6.56 -2.52 -6.12
C VAL A 61 -8.05 -2.28 -5.97
N ASP A 62 -8.67 -1.77 -7.03
CA ASP A 62 -10.11 -1.65 -7.13
C ASP A 62 -10.55 -1.77 -8.60
N ARG A 63 -11.84 -2.04 -8.82
CA ARG A 63 -12.43 -1.96 -10.16
C ARG A 63 -12.45 -0.52 -10.67
N ASP A 64 -12.58 0.45 -9.76
CA ASP A 64 -12.48 1.87 -10.05
C ASP A 64 -11.01 2.29 -9.88
N ALA A 65 -10.31 2.41 -11.00
CA ALA A 65 -8.89 2.74 -11.02
C ALA A 65 -8.60 4.11 -10.40
N GLU A 66 -9.46 5.11 -10.60
CA GLU A 66 -9.25 6.43 -10.02
C GLU A 66 -9.40 6.39 -8.49
N ALA A 67 -10.37 5.62 -7.99
CA ALA A 67 -10.53 5.44 -6.56
C ALA A 67 -9.31 4.73 -5.94
N ALA A 68 -8.75 3.72 -6.62
CA ALA A 68 -7.53 3.05 -6.19
C ALA A 68 -6.32 4.01 -6.17
N VAL A 69 -6.14 4.81 -7.23
CA VAL A 69 -5.06 5.82 -7.31
C VAL A 69 -5.17 6.84 -6.19
N ARG A 70 -6.36 7.39 -5.95
CA ARG A 70 -6.59 8.33 -4.82
C ARG A 70 -6.24 7.69 -3.48
N THR A 71 -6.61 6.43 -3.25
CA THR A 71 -6.25 5.71 -2.02
C THR A 71 -4.74 5.53 -1.91
N ALA A 72 -4.03 5.19 -2.99
CA ALA A 72 -2.57 5.02 -2.98
C ALA A 72 -1.86 6.35 -2.68
N GLU A 73 -2.31 7.46 -3.29
CA GLU A 73 -1.79 8.80 -3.03
C GLU A 73 -1.97 9.22 -1.58
N LEU A 74 -3.18 9.06 -1.03
CA LEU A 74 -3.47 9.38 0.37
C LEU A 74 -2.67 8.49 1.33
N SER A 75 -2.47 7.20 0.99
CA SER A 75 -1.65 6.28 1.77
C SER A 75 -0.21 6.78 1.92
N ARG A 76 0.37 7.39 0.88
CA ARG A 76 1.73 7.96 0.93
C ARG A 76 1.85 9.12 1.92
N LEU A 77 0.79 9.90 2.10
CA LEU A 77 0.77 11.02 3.04
C LEU A 77 0.74 10.57 4.50
N VAL A 78 0.20 9.38 4.78
CA VAL A 78 0.03 8.88 6.16
C VAL A 78 1.13 7.91 6.61
N GLY A 79 2.05 7.53 5.72
CA GLY A 79 3.23 6.75 6.08
C GLY A 79 3.64 5.64 5.13
N ALA A 80 2.87 5.37 4.05
CA ALA A 80 3.29 4.37 3.07
C ALA A 80 4.56 4.83 2.34
N PRO A 81 5.65 4.03 2.36
CA PRO A 81 6.74 4.22 1.41
C PRO A 81 6.22 4.04 -0.02
N ALA A 82 6.96 4.55 -1.01
CA ALA A 82 6.66 4.25 -2.40
C ALA A 82 6.65 2.73 -2.62
N ALA A 83 5.54 2.24 -3.18
CA ALA A 83 5.38 0.88 -3.66
C ALA A 83 5.64 0.86 -5.16
#